data_AF-A0A8J3N6X1-F1
#
_entry.id   AF-A0A8J3N6X1-F1
#
_cell.length_a   1.000
_cell.length_b   1.000
_cell.length_c   1.000
_cell.angle_alpha   90.00
_cell.angle_beta   90.00
_cell.angle_gamma   90.00
#
_symmetry.space_group_name_H-M   'P 1'
#
loop_
_entity.id
_entity.type
_entity.pdbx_description
1 polymer ?
#
loop_
_entity_poly.entity_id
_entity_poly.type
_entity_poly.pdbx_seq_one_letter_code
_entity_poly.pdbx_strand_id
1 'polypeptide(L)'
;MNTCLELQTMQMSYREICAGEDPWIPLGNFMNDYFGNAPELRAELVQDPIQEPEEATADLHRWAVFCAASVEYLCQKYEIPCPDWVFSPAWTLMEPWYYSPGADKPQVRERLTRQTPEPFTRRNIFCGIRIFANKYEHSTDRLQRRSA
;
A
#
# COMPACT_ATOMS: atom_id res chain seq x y z
N MET A 1 1.64 9.23 32.17
CA MET A 1 1.23 8.01 31.46
C MET A 1 1.99 8.03 30.15
N ASN A 2 2.94 7.11 29.96
CA ASN A 2 3.68 7.00 28.70
C ASN A 2 2.72 6.49 27.63
N THR A 3 2.08 7.38 26.87
CA THR A 3 1.52 7.01 25.57
C THR A 3 2.71 6.80 24.64
N CYS A 4 3.24 5.57 24.64
CA CYS A 4 3.93 5.06 23.46
C CYS A 4 2.95 5.29 22.31
N LEU A 5 3.29 6.14 21.34
CA LEU A 5 2.48 6.33 20.15
C LEU A 5 2.31 4.95 19.52
N GLU A 6 1.10 4.40 19.57
CA GLU A 6 0.82 3.12 18.93
C GLU A 6 0.91 3.38 17.42
N LEU A 7 1.99 2.89 16.80
CA LEU A 7 2.25 3.11 15.38
C LEU A 7 1.26 2.32 14.54
N GLN A 8 0.72 2.94 13.49
CA GLN A 8 -0.12 2.25 12.52
C GLN A 8 0.75 1.44 11.56
N THR A 9 0.92 0.15 11.84
CA THR A 9 1.59 -0.79 10.94
C THR A 9 0.66 -1.30 9.84
N MET A 10 1.22 -1.86 8.76
CA MET A 10 0.41 -2.49 7.70
C MET A 10 -0.45 -3.63 8.25
N GLN A 11 0.07 -4.41 9.21
CA GLN A 11 -0.67 -5.45 9.91
C GLN A 11 -1.89 -4.90 10.64
N MET A 12 -1.70 -3.82 11.42
CA MET A 12 -2.80 -3.17 12.13
C MET A 12 -3.83 -2.60 11.16
N SER A 13 -3.38 -1.96 10.08
CA SER A 13 -4.29 -1.41 9.07
C SER A 13 -5.16 -2.49 8.43
N TYR A 14 -4.59 -3.65 8.08
CA TYR A 14 -5.37 -4.74 7.53
C TYR A 14 -6.33 -5.38 8.55
N ARG A 15 -5.93 -5.44 9.82
CA ARG A 15 -6.82 -5.91 10.90
C ARG A 15 -8.06 -5.02 11.05
N GLU A 16 -7.91 -3.71 10.96
CA GLU A 16 -9.02 -2.76 11.01
C GLU A 16 -9.94 -2.88 9.78
N ILE A 17 -9.37 -3.10 8.60
CA ILE A 17 -10.14 -3.43 7.38
C ILE A 17 -11.00 -4.69 7.61
N CYS A 18 -10.41 -5.74 8.19
CA CYS A 18 -11.14 -6.96 8.52
C CYS A 18 -12.25 -6.74 9.56
N ALA A 19 -12.09 -5.75 10.44
CA ALA A 19 -13.10 -5.35 11.42
C ALA A 19 -14.25 -4.51 10.82
N GLY A 20 -14.17 -4.16 9.53
CA GLY A 20 -15.22 -3.46 8.79
C GLY A 20 -14.98 -1.96 8.60
N GLU A 21 -13.79 -1.45 8.93
CA GLU A 21 -13.43 -0.06 8.63
C GLU A 21 -13.29 0.19 7.11
N ASP A 22 -13.60 1.41 6.68
CA ASP A 22 -13.31 1.81 5.29
C ASP A 22 -11.80 1.75 5.06
N PRO A 23 -11.29 1.01 4.05
CA PRO A 23 -9.87 0.73 3.91
C PRO A 23 -8.94 1.93 3.84
N TRP A 24 -9.42 3.08 3.34
CA TRP A 24 -8.57 4.27 3.24
C TRP A 24 -8.37 4.99 4.58
N ILE A 25 -9.18 4.71 5.60
CA ILE A 25 -8.97 5.23 6.96
C ILE A 25 -7.69 4.62 7.58
N PRO A 26 -7.59 3.30 7.80
CA PRO A 26 -6.39 2.70 8.37
C PRO A 26 -5.17 2.80 7.45
N LEU A 27 -5.34 2.75 6.12
CA LEU A 27 -4.23 2.98 5.19
C LEU A 27 -3.75 4.44 5.22
N GLY A 28 -4.66 5.40 5.42
CA GLY A 28 -4.33 6.80 5.63
C GLY A 28 -3.49 7.03 6.89
N ASN A 29 -3.87 6.37 7.99
CA ASN A 29 -3.10 6.40 9.25
C ASN A 29 -1.70 5.80 9.06
N PHE A 30 -1.60 4.65 8.38
CA PHE A 30 -0.31 4.04 8.04
C PHE A 30 0.56 5.00 7.21
N MET A 31 -0.02 5.66 6.19
CA MET A 31 0.71 6.63 5.39
C MET A 31 1.20 7.84 6.20
N ASN A 32 0.42 8.29 7.20
CA ASN A 32 0.84 9.37 8.09
C ASN A 32 2.08 8.98 8.89
N ASP A 33 2.11 7.75 9.43
CA ASP A 33 3.26 7.26 10.18
C ASP A 33 4.46 6.98 9.27
N TYR A 34 4.24 6.30 8.14
CA TYR A 34 5.28 5.89 7.20
C TYR A 34 5.98 7.07 6.51
N PHE A 35 5.24 8.14 6.18
CA PHE A 35 5.80 9.31 5.49
C PHE A 35 6.12 10.48 6.43
N GLY A 36 5.40 10.61 7.54
CA GLY A 36 5.42 11.81 8.38
C GLY A 36 5.90 11.58 9.80
N ASN A 37 5.17 10.78 10.58
CA ASN A 37 5.35 10.72 12.04
C ASN A 37 6.56 9.88 12.47
N ALA A 38 6.89 8.81 11.72
CA ALA A 38 7.96 7.87 12.07
C ALA A 38 8.71 7.33 10.83
N PRO A 39 9.23 8.19 9.92
CA PRO A 39 9.93 7.75 8.71
C PRO A 39 11.22 6.93 8.99
N GLU A 40 11.80 7.05 10.17
CA GLU A 40 12.92 6.25 10.64
C GLU A 40 12.54 4.81 10.99
N LEU A 41 11.25 4.53 11.23
CA LEU A 41 10.72 3.21 11.60
C LEU A 41 10.02 2.50 10.42
N ARG A 42 10.23 2.94 9.18
CA ARG A 42 9.57 2.37 7.99
C ARG A 42 9.68 0.85 7.88
N ALA A 43 10.84 0.29 8.22
CA ALA A 43 11.04 -1.16 8.22
C ALA A 43 10.14 -1.85 9.25
N GLU A 44 10.01 -1.28 10.45
CA GLU A 44 9.16 -1.82 11.53
C GLU A 44 7.67 -1.74 11.15
N LEU A 45 7.25 -0.65 10.50
CA LEU A 45 5.85 -0.45 10.09
C LEU A 45 5.33 -1.49 9.08
N VAL A 46 6.22 -2.22 8.41
CA VAL A 46 5.87 -3.20 7.37
C VAL A 46 6.36 -4.62 7.69
N GLN A 47 7.13 -4.80 8.76
CA GLN A 47 7.81 -6.05 9.07
C GLN A 47 6.83 -7.20 9.32
N ASP A 48 5.78 -6.95 10.11
CA ASP A 48 4.87 -8.00 10.56
C ASP A 48 3.88 -8.42 9.46
N PRO A 49 3.65 -9.73 9.28
CA PRO A 49 2.75 -10.24 8.27
C PRO A 49 1.29 -9.90 8.60
N ILE A 50 0.54 -9.49 7.57
CA ILE A 50 -0.93 -9.42 7.66
C ILE A 50 -1.52 -10.83 7.90
N GLN A 51 -2.63 -10.90 8.61
CA GLN A 51 -3.33 -12.15 8.90
C GLN A 51 -4.73 -12.09 8.28
N GLU A 52 -4.98 -12.95 7.31
CA GLU A 52 -6.29 -13.10 6.68
C GLU A 52 -7.18 -14.00 7.55
N PRO A 53 -8.42 -13.59 7.89
CA PRO A 53 -9.37 -14.44 8.61
C PRO A 53 -9.71 -15.71 7.83
N GLU A 54 -10.01 -16.81 8.52
CA GLU A 54 -10.38 -18.10 7.88
C GLU A 54 -11.58 -17.97 6.92
N GLU A 55 -12.52 -17.07 7.22
CA GLU A 55 -13.72 -16.81 6.42
C GLU A 55 -13.61 -15.47 5.66
N ALA A 56 -12.41 -15.10 5.20
CA ALA A 56 -12.22 -13.87 4.44
C ALA A 56 -13.05 -13.86 3.16
N THR A 57 -13.76 -12.75 2.92
CA THR A 57 -14.49 -12.54 1.67
C THR A 57 -13.51 -12.24 0.54
N ALA A 58 -13.96 -12.41 -0.71
CA ALA A 58 -13.15 -12.05 -1.88
C ALA A 58 -12.72 -10.58 -1.89
N ASP A 59 -13.50 -9.68 -1.28
CA ASP A 59 -13.14 -8.26 -1.16
C ASP A 59 -12.04 -8.05 -0.11
N LEU A 60 -12.13 -8.69 1.05
CA LEU A 60 -11.07 -8.66 2.08
C LEU A 60 -9.77 -9.25 1.54
N HIS A 61 -9.86 -10.30 0.72
CA HIS A 61 -8.69 -10.88 0.06
C HIS A 61 -8.04 -9.90 -0.93
N ARG A 62 -8.82 -9.17 -1.73
CA ARG A 62 -8.29 -8.11 -2.60
C ARG A 62 -7.50 -7.07 -1.83
N TRP A 63 -8.01 -6.64 -0.68
CA TRP A 63 -7.29 -5.73 0.21
C TRP A 63 -6.04 -6.35 0.82
N ALA A 64 -6.04 -7.64 1.17
CA ALA A 64 -4.86 -8.35 1.65
C ALA A 64 -3.73 -8.32 0.61
N VAL A 65 -4.07 -8.69 -0.63
CA VAL A 65 -3.11 -8.68 -1.76
C VAL A 65 -2.61 -7.25 -2.04
N PHE A 66 -3.48 -6.25 -1.90
CA PHE A 66 -3.10 -4.84 -2.04
C PHE A 66 -2.15 -4.38 -0.94
N CYS A 67 -2.39 -4.75 0.32
CA CYS A 67 -1.48 -4.49 1.43
C CYS A 67 -0.09 -5.10 1.16
N ALA A 68 -0.03 -6.37 0.74
CA ALA A 68 1.23 -7.02 0.38
C ALA A 68 1.95 -6.31 -0.78
N ALA A 69 1.24 -5.99 -1.87
CA ALA A 69 1.78 -5.25 -3.00
C ALA A 69 2.32 -3.87 -2.59
N SER A 70 1.60 -3.20 -1.69
CA SER A 70 1.98 -1.90 -1.15
C SER A 70 3.26 -1.95 -0.35
N VAL A 71 3.43 -2.97 0.50
CA VAL A 71 4.68 -3.16 1.26
C VAL A 71 5.87 -3.34 0.32
N GLU A 72 5.78 -4.22 -0.68
CA GLU A 72 6.89 -4.39 -1.62
C GLU A 72 7.19 -3.11 -2.39
N TYR A 73 6.16 -2.41 -2.88
CA TYR A 73 6.33 -1.14 -3.58
C TYR A 73 7.04 -0.10 -2.70
N LEU A 74 6.63 0.04 -1.45
CA LEU A 74 7.26 0.97 -0.51
C LEU A 74 8.68 0.54 -0.15
N CYS A 75 8.94 -0.74 0.03
CA CYS A 75 10.28 -1.25 0.29
C CYS A 75 11.23 -0.95 -0.88
N GLN A 76 10.79 -1.21 -2.11
CA GLN A 76 11.54 -0.87 -3.32
C GLN A 76 11.75 0.64 -3.46
N LYS A 77 10.72 1.45 -3.21
CA LYS A 77 10.79 2.92 -3.37
C LYS A 77 11.75 3.58 -2.40
N TYR A 78 11.84 3.08 -1.16
CA TYR A 78 12.68 3.64 -0.10
C TYR A 78 13.94 2.84 0.18
N GLU A 79 14.26 1.86 -0.67
CA GLU A 79 15.47 1.04 -0.59
C GLU A 79 15.66 0.34 0.78
N ILE A 80 14.55 -0.10 1.39
CA ILE A 80 14.57 -0.88 2.63
C ILE A 80 14.36 -2.38 2.37
N PRO A 81 14.85 -3.28 3.22
CA PRO A 81 14.63 -4.72 3.08
C PRO A 81 13.14 -5.04 3.04
N CYS A 82 12.70 -5.74 2.00
CA CYS A 82 11.33 -6.23 1.90
C CYS A 82 11.19 -7.53 2.71
N PRO A 83 10.17 -7.64 3.59
CA PRO A 83 9.98 -8.85 4.38
C PRO A 83 9.46 -10.02 3.52
N ASP A 84 9.88 -11.23 3.88
CA ASP A 84 9.65 -12.45 3.08
C ASP A 84 8.16 -12.79 2.88
N TRP A 85 7.31 -12.46 3.86
CA TRP A 85 5.88 -12.77 3.82
C TRP A 85 5.18 -12.16 2.61
N VAL A 86 5.70 -11.05 2.09
CA VAL A 86 5.13 -10.32 0.95
C VAL A 86 5.22 -11.14 -0.35
N PHE A 87 6.20 -12.03 -0.45
CA PHE A 87 6.41 -12.88 -1.63
C PHE A 87 5.61 -14.19 -1.59
N SER A 88 4.77 -14.40 -0.57
CA SER A 88 3.90 -15.57 -0.52
C SER A 88 2.99 -15.65 -1.76
N PRO A 89 2.87 -16.82 -2.40
CA PRO A 89 1.98 -17.00 -3.56
C PRO A 89 0.50 -16.82 -3.20
N ALA A 90 0.15 -16.84 -1.91
CA ALA A 90 -1.19 -16.51 -1.43
C ALA A 90 -1.58 -15.06 -1.78
N TRP A 91 -0.61 -14.17 -1.99
CA TRP A 91 -0.85 -12.77 -2.33
C TRP A 91 -0.90 -12.55 -3.84
N THR A 92 -1.71 -13.32 -4.55
CA THR A 92 -1.94 -13.15 -5.99
C THR A 92 -3.41 -13.36 -6.30
N LEU A 93 -4.03 -12.37 -6.95
CA LEU A 93 -5.42 -12.51 -7.39
C LEU A 93 -5.51 -13.37 -8.65
N MET A 94 -6.51 -14.24 -8.70
CA MET A 94 -6.83 -15.02 -9.90
C MET A 94 -7.34 -14.12 -11.04
N GLU A 95 -8.15 -13.11 -10.70
CA GLU A 95 -8.77 -12.20 -11.65
C GLU A 95 -8.24 -10.77 -11.47
N PRO A 96 -8.09 -10.00 -12.55
CA PRO A 96 -7.56 -8.63 -12.49
C PRO A 96 -8.49 -7.70 -11.72
N TRP A 97 -7.94 -7.01 -10.73
CA TRP A 97 -8.64 -6.00 -9.95
C TRP A 97 -8.25 -4.59 -10.38
N TYR A 98 -9.16 -3.93 -11.10
CA TYR A 98 -9.00 -2.53 -11.51
C TYR A 98 -9.60 -1.59 -10.46
N TYR A 99 -8.74 -0.94 -9.68
CA TYR A 99 -9.14 -0.02 -8.62
C TYR A 99 -9.05 1.44 -9.09
N SER A 100 -10.13 1.92 -9.72
CA SER A 100 -10.27 3.33 -10.13
C SER A 100 -11.72 3.65 -10.47
N PRO A 101 -12.18 4.90 -10.25
CA PRO A 101 -13.39 5.41 -10.90
C PRO A 101 -13.30 5.23 -12.41
N GLY A 102 -14.36 4.72 -13.03
CA GLY A 102 -14.42 4.50 -14.47
C GLY A 102 -13.66 3.26 -14.99
N ALA A 103 -13.29 2.33 -14.11
CA ALA A 103 -12.62 1.08 -14.47
C ALA A 103 -13.46 0.15 -15.37
N ASP A 104 -14.74 0.44 -15.59
CA ASP A 104 -15.59 -0.18 -16.61
C ASP A 104 -15.16 0.19 -18.05
N LYS A 105 -14.50 1.35 -18.23
CA LYS A 105 -14.10 1.83 -19.55
C LYS A 105 -12.77 1.19 -20.00
N PRO A 106 -12.69 0.62 -21.21
CA PRO A 106 -11.47 -0.01 -21.72
C PRO A 106 -10.24 0.91 -21.70
N GLN A 107 -10.43 2.18 -22.07
CA GLN A 107 -9.35 3.18 -22.08
C GLN A 107 -8.78 3.46 -20.68
N VAL A 108 -9.61 3.37 -19.64
CA VAL A 108 -9.17 3.53 -18.25
C VAL A 108 -8.38 2.31 -17.81
N ARG A 109 -8.83 1.09 -18.13
CA ARG A 109 -8.09 -0.15 -17.85
C ARG A 109 -6.73 -0.18 -18.53
N GLU A 110 -6.65 0.22 -19.79
CA GLU A 110 -5.39 0.29 -20.53
C GLU A 110 -4.41 1.26 -19.85
N ARG A 111 -4.90 2.45 -19.47
CA ARG A 111 -4.09 3.43 -18.73
C ARG A 111 -3.60 2.86 -17.40
N LEU A 112 -4.46 2.20 -16.63
CA LEU A 112 -4.09 1.59 -15.35
C LEU A 112 -3.04 0.49 -15.55
N THR A 113 -3.22 -0.37 -16.55
CA THR A 113 -2.27 -1.43 -16.90
C THR A 113 -0.88 -0.87 -17.20
N ARG A 114 -0.81 0.26 -17.93
CA ARG A 114 0.46 0.92 -18.26
C ARG A 114 1.11 1.65 -17.08
N GLN A 115 0.33 2.18 -16.15
CA GLN A 115 0.82 3.07 -15.10
C GLN A 115 1.02 2.38 -13.75
N THR A 116 0.42 1.21 -13.54
CA THR A 116 0.49 0.52 -12.26
C THR A 116 1.90 -0.03 -12.04
N PRO A 117 2.52 0.18 -10.86
CA PRO A 117 3.84 -0.36 -10.57
C PRO A 117 3.89 -1.90 -10.63
N GLU A 118 5.07 -2.44 -10.86
CA GLU A 118 5.30 -3.90 -11.00
C GLU A 118 4.80 -4.72 -9.81
N PRO A 119 5.01 -4.32 -8.53
CA PRO A 119 4.56 -5.11 -7.38
C PRO A 119 3.05 -5.37 -7.36
N PHE A 120 2.27 -4.42 -7.86
CA PHE A 120 0.81 -4.55 -8.00
C PHE A 120 0.44 -5.35 -9.23
N THR A 121 1.08 -5.08 -10.37
CA THR A 121 0.76 -5.73 -11.64
C THR A 121 1.04 -7.23 -11.57
N ARG A 122 2.13 -7.65 -10.92
CA ARG A 122 2.47 -9.07 -10.69
C ARG A 122 1.38 -9.82 -9.91
N ARG A 123 0.60 -9.10 -9.11
CA ARG A 123 -0.47 -9.64 -8.26
C ARG A 123 -1.87 -9.40 -8.85
N ASN A 124 -1.95 -9.04 -10.13
CA ASN A 124 -3.19 -8.72 -10.84
C ASN A 124 -3.96 -7.51 -10.26
N ILE A 125 -3.25 -6.55 -9.66
CA ILE A 125 -3.83 -5.30 -9.15
C ILE A 125 -3.48 -4.15 -10.09
N PHE A 126 -4.48 -3.33 -10.42
CA PHE A 126 -4.36 -2.18 -11.33
C PHE A 126 -4.95 -0.92 -10.69
N CYS A 127 -4.15 -0.20 -9.91
CA CYS A 127 -4.54 1.00 -9.15
C CYS A 127 -3.93 2.31 -9.69
N GLY A 128 -3.03 2.23 -10.67
CA GLY A 128 -2.31 3.38 -11.21
C GLY A 128 -1.16 3.89 -10.30
N ILE A 129 -0.43 4.88 -10.79
CA ILE A 129 0.84 5.32 -10.20
C ILE A 129 0.71 6.22 -8.96
N ARG A 130 -0.46 6.84 -8.75
CA ARG A 130 -0.65 7.88 -7.72
C ARG A 130 -1.20 7.36 -6.39
N ILE A 131 -1.22 6.05 -6.20
CA ILE A 131 -1.87 5.40 -5.05
C ILE A 131 -1.24 5.81 -3.71
N PHE A 132 0.07 6.07 -3.69
CA PHE A 132 0.81 6.58 -2.53
C PHE A 132 1.36 8.00 -2.73
N ALA A 133 0.71 8.82 -3.57
CA ALA A 133 1.09 10.22 -3.72
C ALA A 133 0.88 10.94 -2.39
N ASN A 134 1.97 11.36 -1.75
CA ASN A 134 1.93 12.02 -0.45
C ASN A 134 2.47 13.46 -0.53
N LYS A 135 2.04 14.30 0.41
CA LYS A 135 2.46 15.71 0.49
C LYS A 135 3.91 15.89 0.94
N TYR A 136 4.50 14.87 1.58
CA TYR A 136 5.83 14.93 2.20
C TYR A 136 6.95 14.88 1.16
N GLU A 137 6.71 14.24 0.01
CA GLU A 137 7.66 14.17 -1.12
C GLU A 137 7.81 15.50 -1.89
N HIS A 138 6.89 16.46 -1.73
CA HIS A 138 6.99 17.77 -2.37
C HIS A 138 7.91 18.78 -1.65
N SER A 139 8.53 18.37 -0.54
CA SER A 139 9.47 19.20 0.22
C SER A 139 10.85 19.31 -0.44
N THR A 140 11.24 18.33 -1.24
CA THR A 140 12.58 18.22 -1.83
C THR A 140 12.68 18.78 -3.25
N ASP A 141 11.57 18.88 -3.99
CA ASP A 141 11.58 19.32 -5.40
C ASP A 141 11.65 20.87 -5.57
N ARG A 142 11.49 21.63 -4.49
CA ARG A 142 11.65 23.11 -4.53
C ARG A 142 13.09 23.60 -4.41
N LEU A 143 14.02 22.75 -3.97
CA LEU A 143 15.44 23.12 -3.87
C LEU A 143 16.21 22.91 -5.18
N GLN A 144 15.82 21.96 -6.03
CA GLN A 144 16.48 21.76 -7.33
C GLN A 144 16.05 22.76 -8.41
N ARG A 145 14.85 23.33 -8.35
CA ARG A 145 14.38 24.33 -9.35
C ARG A 145 14.84 25.76 -9.10
N ARG A 146 15.62 26.02 -8.05
CA ARG A 146 16.23 27.35 -7.77
C ARG A 146 17.71 27.42 -8.14
N SER A 147 18.27 26.36 -8.72
CA SER A 147 19.68 26.28 -9.12
C SER A 147 19.88 25.95 -10.60
N ALA A 148 18.84 26.16 -11.42
CA ALA A 148 18.92 26.10 -12.89
C ALA A 148 18.68 27.49 -13.49
#